data_AF-A0A495SBS6-F1
#
_entry.id   AF-A0A495SBS6-F1
#
_cell.length_a   1.000
_cell.length_b   1.000
_cell.length_c   1.000
_cell.angle_alpha   90.00
_cell.angle_beta   90.00
_cell.angle_gamma   90.00
#
_symmetry.space_group_name_H-M   'P 1'
#
loop_
_entity.id
_entity.type
_entity.pdbx_description
1 polymer ?
#
loop_
_entity_poly.entity_id
_entity_poly.type
_entity_poly.pdbx_seq_one_letter_code
_entity_poly.pdbx_strand_id
1 'polypeptide(L)'
;MVTNINFMWHKNFLTLLFFVIISLCNAQVLDRYPIDSQFYQGGRTNFYKEFHQLLLDKKIPQCSNKNEYLNLKLVVYPDSTIKLVKQDSALITKAKCTYDASREVLRYMKNWIPAEINGEKHPAIVTVQIYMDDLYEKYTDSYLPENYTTQAEFKDGIMGFRKEVANAIDVNRFQTNSAVIFSLEVNFEIDQEGKMQNVELARETDNKDFNNMILQSIRSIKKKWKPAMFHNIPIKSHFRLPLSFNFE
;
A
#
# COMPACT_ATOMS: atom_id res chain seq x y z
N MET A 1 -7.12 -20.29 89.74
CA MET A 1 -7.25 -21.56 88.98
C MET A 1 -8.05 -21.21 87.72
N VAL A 2 -7.64 -21.73 86.55
CA VAL A 2 -8.25 -21.59 85.20
C VAL A 2 -7.82 -20.35 84.36
N THR A 3 -6.70 -20.55 83.64
CA THR A 3 -6.44 -20.34 82.19
C THR A 3 -7.28 -19.38 81.33
N ASN A 4 -6.62 -18.52 80.52
CA ASN A 4 -6.55 -18.63 79.04
C ASN A 4 -5.77 -17.44 78.41
N ILE A 5 -4.65 -17.67 77.73
CA ILE A 5 -4.42 -17.91 76.28
C ILE A 5 -4.07 -16.63 75.50
N ASN A 6 -2.88 -16.68 74.89
CA ASN A 6 -2.25 -15.77 73.92
C ASN A 6 -3.10 -15.55 72.64
N PHE A 7 -2.96 -14.41 71.95
CA PHE A 7 -2.41 -14.39 70.58
C PHE A 7 -2.09 -12.99 70.02
N MET A 8 -1.12 -12.99 69.11
CA MET A 8 -0.31 -11.89 68.56
C MET A 8 -0.89 -11.13 67.33
N TRP A 9 -0.37 -9.90 67.15
CA TRP A 9 0.07 -9.23 65.90
C TRP A 9 -0.95 -8.64 64.88
N HIS A 10 -0.81 -7.34 64.55
CA HIS A 10 -0.05 -6.88 63.36
C HIS A 10 -0.01 -5.34 63.23
N LYS A 11 1.17 -4.80 62.88
CA LYS A 11 1.40 -3.42 62.46
C LYS A 11 0.98 -3.25 60.99
N ASN A 12 0.16 -2.26 60.69
CA ASN A 12 -0.19 -1.88 59.31
C ASN A 12 0.86 -0.88 58.77
N PHE A 13 1.64 -1.32 57.78
CA PHE A 13 2.51 -0.50 56.95
C PHE A 13 1.76 -0.20 55.65
N LEU A 14 1.33 1.05 55.46
CA LEU A 14 0.58 1.48 54.27
C LEU A 14 1.58 1.93 53.19
N THR A 15 1.98 1.03 52.30
CA THR A 15 2.85 1.36 51.16
C THR A 15 1.99 1.94 50.03
N LEU A 16 2.17 3.23 49.71
CA LEU A 16 1.49 3.90 48.61
C LEU A 16 2.13 3.47 47.28
N LEU A 17 1.44 2.60 46.52
CA LEU A 17 1.91 2.07 45.24
C LEU A 17 1.48 3.03 44.12
N PHE A 18 2.41 3.89 43.68
CA PHE A 18 2.20 4.81 42.57
C PHE A 18 2.23 4.00 41.25
N PHE A 19 1.07 3.55 40.78
CA PHE A 19 0.92 2.98 39.44
C PHE A 19 1.12 4.09 38.41
N VAL A 20 2.35 4.21 37.89
CA VAL A 20 2.60 4.92 36.63
C VAL A 20 1.94 4.10 35.54
N ILE A 21 0.74 4.53 35.12
CA ILE A 21 0.11 4.03 33.90
C ILE A 21 0.97 4.55 32.75
N ILE A 22 1.95 3.75 32.32
CA ILE A 22 2.65 3.97 31.06
C ILE A 22 1.60 3.78 29.98
N SER A 23 1.05 4.88 29.48
CA SER A 23 0.23 4.89 28.28
C SER A 23 1.14 4.45 27.13
N LEU A 24 1.14 3.15 26.84
CA LEU A 24 1.69 2.62 25.61
C LEU A 24 0.77 3.09 24.48
N CYS A 25 1.01 4.31 24.00
CA CYS A 25 0.56 4.72 22.68
C CYS A 25 1.23 3.80 21.67
N ASN A 26 0.58 2.68 21.34
CA ASN A 26 0.88 1.98 20.10
C ASN A 26 0.38 2.87 18.97
N ALA A 27 1.19 3.85 18.57
CA ALA A 27 0.93 4.64 17.37
C ALA A 27 0.84 3.66 16.19
N GLN A 28 -0.37 3.47 15.67
CA GLN A 28 -0.62 2.58 14.54
C GLN A 28 0.16 3.10 13.33
N VAL A 29 0.87 2.20 12.64
CA VAL A 29 1.54 2.52 11.38
C VAL A 29 0.46 2.79 10.34
N LEU A 30 0.50 3.97 9.72
CA LEU A 30 -0.39 4.31 8.63
C LEU A 30 -0.04 3.45 7.41
N ASP A 31 -1.04 2.81 6.81
CA ASP A 31 -0.85 1.97 5.63
C ASP A 31 -0.40 2.75 4.39
N ARG A 32 -0.56 4.08 4.43
CA ARG A 32 -0.10 5.02 3.41
C ARG A 32 0.10 6.41 4.00
N TYR A 33 0.89 7.22 3.30
CA TYR A 33 0.98 8.66 3.57
C TYR A 33 -0.37 9.37 3.37
N PRO A 34 -0.62 10.47 4.11
CA PRO A 34 -1.74 11.36 3.84
C PRO A 34 -1.77 11.82 2.38
N ILE A 35 -2.97 12.07 1.84
CA ILE A 35 -3.14 12.57 0.47
C ILE A 35 -2.39 13.92 0.35
N ASP A 36 -1.75 14.14 -0.80
CA ASP A 36 -0.96 15.34 -1.14
C ASP A 36 0.27 15.62 -0.27
N SER A 37 0.62 14.72 0.65
CA SER A 37 1.85 14.81 1.44
C SER A 37 3.08 14.27 0.69
N GLN A 38 4.25 14.81 0.99
CA GLN A 38 5.52 14.36 0.43
C GLN A 38 6.28 13.52 1.46
N PHE A 39 6.93 12.44 1.02
CA PHE A 39 7.73 11.57 1.89
C PHE A 39 9.23 11.91 1.86
N TYR A 40 9.64 12.85 1.00
CA TYR A 40 11.05 13.19 0.78
C TYR A 40 11.20 14.68 0.51
N GLN A 41 12.26 15.29 1.06
CA GLN A 41 12.57 16.69 0.81
C GLN A 41 12.80 16.94 -0.68
N GLY A 42 12.18 17.99 -1.23
CA GLY A 42 12.20 18.25 -2.67
C GLY A 42 11.30 17.31 -3.49
N GLY A 43 10.48 16.48 -2.82
CA GLY A 43 9.52 15.59 -3.46
C GLY A 43 10.15 14.36 -4.12
N ARG A 44 9.33 13.70 -4.94
CA ARG A 44 9.66 12.41 -5.57
C ARG A 44 10.81 12.51 -6.58
N THR A 45 10.89 13.60 -7.33
CA THR A 45 11.99 13.84 -8.26
C THR A 45 13.32 13.94 -7.52
N ASN A 46 13.35 14.64 -6.39
CA ASN A 46 14.56 14.74 -5.57
C ASN A 46 14.96 13.40 -4.92
N PHE A 47 13.97 12.57 -4.54
CA PHE A 47 14.24 11.19 -4.11
C PHE A 47 15.01 10.42 -5.20
N TYR A 48 14.54 10.43 -6.44
CA TYR A 48 15.21 9.71 -7.54
C TYR A 48 16.55 10.33 -7.94
N LYS A 49 16.67 11.65 -7.86
CA LYS A 49 17.94 12.37 -8.08
C LYS A 49 19.01 11.95 -7.09
N GLU A 50 18.71 12.01 -5.79
CA GLU A 50 19.65 11.61 -4.75
C GLU A 50 19.96 10.11 -4.84
N PHE A 51 18.96 9.28 -5.15
CA PHE A 51 19.16 7.86 -5.38
C PHE A 51 20.14 7.59 -6.53
N HIS A 52 19.92 8.22 -7.70
CA HIS A 52 20.81 8.12 -8.86
C HIS A 52 22.24 8.56 -8.51
N GLN A 53 22.41 9.70 -7.86
CA GLN A 53 23.72 10.18 -7.44
C GLN A 53 24.43 9.22 -6.49
N LEU A 54 23.70 8.65 -5.52
CA LEU A 54 24.26 7.67 -4.59
C LEU A 54 24.66 6.36 -5.27
N LEU A 55 23.96 5.92 -6.33
CA LEU A 55 24.40 4.78 -7.14
C LEU A 55 25.80 5.03 -7.72
N LEU A 56 26.02 6.21 -8.30
CA LEU A 56 27.29 6.61 -8.90
C LEU A 56 28.39 6.81 -7.84
N ASP A 57 28.10 7.59 -6.79
CA ASP A 57 29.06 7.97 -5.76
C ASP A 57 29.55 6.76 -4.95
N LYS A 58 28.64 5.82 -4.66
CA LYS A 58 28.97 4.58 -3.95
C LYS A 58 29.46 3.48 -4.88
N LYS A 59 29.55 3.76 -6.19
CA LYS A 59 29.99 2.80 -7.22
C LYS A 59 29.20 1.50 -7.14
N ILE A 60 27.89 1.62 -6.91
CA ILE A 60 27.00 0.47 -6.96
C ILE A 60 26.99 0.01 -8.43
N PRO A 61 27.16 -1.30 -8.70
CA PRO A 61 27.11 -1.79 -10.07
C PRO A 61 25.67 -1.78 -10.59
N GLN A 62 25.52 -1.52 -11.89
CA GLN A 62 24.26 -1.73 -12.59
C GLN A 62 23.90 -3.22 -12.60
N CYS A 63 22.60 -3.52 -12.52
CA CYS A 63 22.13 -4.90 -12.55
C CYS A 63 22.26 -5.51 -13.94
N SER A 64 22.79 -6.73 -14.04
CA SER A 64 22.89 -7.45 -15.32
C SER A 64 21.54 -7.69 -15.98
N ASN A 65 20.49 -7.93 -15.16
CA ASN A 65 19.12 -8.02 -15.65
C ASN A 65 18.46 -6.63 -15.66
N LYS A 66 18.37 -6.05 -16.85
CA LYS A 66 17.77 -4.72 -17.10
C LYS A 66 16.27 -4.63 -16.80
N ASN A 67 15.59 -5.78 -16.67
CA ASN A 67 14.16 -5.85 -16.42
C ASN A 67 13.83 -5.99 -14.93
N GLU A 68 14.82 -5.96 -14.03
CA GLU A 68 14.52 -5.97 -12.61
C GLU A 68 13.79 -4.69 -12.18
N TYR A 69 12.72 -4.92 -11.43
CA TYR A 69 11.84 -3.91 -10.90
C TYR A 69 11.36 -4.33 -9.52
N LEU A 70 11.23 -3.36 -8.62
CA LEU A 70 10.68 -3.58 -7.30
C LEU A 70 9.81 -2.42 -6.83
N ASN A 71 8.60 -2.75 -6.39
CA ASN A 71 7.83 -1.92 -5.47
C ASN A 71 8.39 -2.11 -4.06
N LEU A 72 9.29 -1.22 -3.64
CA LEU A 72 9.91 -1.30 -2.33
C LEU A 72 9.04 -0.59 -1.29
N LYS A 73 8.60 -1.33 -0.27
CA LYS A 73 7.81 -0.81 0.84
C LYS A 73 8.70 -0.49 2.02
N LEU A 74 8.58 0.73 2.54
CA LEU A 74 9.29 1.18 3.73
C LEU A 74 8.37 1.96 4.65
N VAL A 75 8.61 1.84 5.96
CA VAL A 75 8.00 2.70 6.97
C VAL A 75 8.94 3.87 7.18
N VAL A 76 8.44 5.09 7.08
CA VAL A 76 9.11 6.30 7.55
C VAL A 76 8.59 6.63 8.95
N TYR A 77 9.48 6.80 9.91
CA TYR A 77 9.15 7.04 11.31
C TYR A 77 9.13 8.55 11.65
N PRO A 78 8.50 8.94 12.78
CA PRO A 78 8.47 10.33 13.24
C PRO A 78 9.84 11.02 13.39
N ASP A 79 10.90 10.24 13.63
CA ASP A 79 12.30 10.69 13.73
C ASP A 79 13.01 10.79 12.36
N SER A 80 12.27 10.67 11.26
CA SER A 80 12.77 10.68 9.87
C SER A 80 13.69 9.50 9.52
N THR A 81 13.72 8.46 10.35
CA THR A 81 14.37 7.19 10.00
C THR A 81 13.44 6.31 9.18
N ILE A 82 14.00 5.29 8.53
CA ILE A 82 13.23 4.34 7.74
C ILE A 82 13.49 2.89 8.14
N LYS A 83 12.51 2.02 7.88
CA LYS A 83 12.67 0.57 7.95
C LYS A 83 11.97 -0.10 6.77
N LEU A 84 12.65 -1.06 6.15
CA LEU A 84 12.05 -1.87 5.09
C LEU A 84 10.95 -2.77 5.65
N VAL A 85 9.83 -2.80 4.96
CA VAL A 85 8.72 -3.72 5.24
C VAL A 85 9.10 -5.09 4.70
N LYS A 86 8.75 -6.16 5.43
CA LYS A 86 8.94 -7.53 4.94
C LYS A 86 8.08 -7.73 3.69
N GLN A 87 8.71 -8.14 2.59
CA GLN A 87 8.05 -8.44 1.32
C GLN A 87 8.16 -9.93 0.99
N ASP A 88 7.35 -10.39 0.05
CA ASP A 88 7.39 -11.76 -0.47
C ASP A 88 8.81 -12.09 -0.96
N SER A 89 9.38 -13.18 -0.42
CA SER A 89 10.72 -13.64 -0.77
C SER A 89 10.86 -13.97 -2.25
N ALA A 90 9.82 -14.48 -2.90
CA ALA A 90 9.85 -14.77 -4.33
C ALA A 90 9.96 -13.49 -5.18
N LEU A 91 9.35 -12.38 -4.74
CA LEU A 91 9.51 -11.08 -5.39
C LEU A 91 10.94 -10.55 -5.21
N ILE A 92 11.48 -10.65 -4.00
CA ILE A 92 12.86 -10.23 -3.69
C ILE A 92 13.87 -11.07 -4.50
N THR A 93 13.69 -12.39 -4.60
CA THR A 93 14.57 -13.25 -5.38
C THR A 93 14.58 -12.89 -6.87
N LYS A 94 13.42 -12.55 -7.45
CA LYS A 94 13.31 -12.13 -8.86
C LYS A 94 13.96 -10.77 -9.14
N ALA A 95 14.03 -9.89 -8.15
CA ALA A 95 14.59 -8.54 -8.24
C ALA A 95 15.76 -8.34 -7.26
N LYS A 96 16.60 -9.36 -7.09
CA LYS A 96 17.61 -9.43 -6.02
C LYS A 96 18.63 -8.30 -6.12
N CYS A 97 19.13 -8.03 -7.33
CA CYS A 97 20.11 -6.97 -7.52
C CYS A 97 19.49 -5.60 -7.20
N THR A 98 18.29 -5.34 -7.68
CA THR A 98 17.54 -4.10 -7.40
C THR A 98 17.28 -3.93 -5.92
N TYR A 99 16.88 -4.99 -5.22
CA TYR A 99 16.65 -4.96 -3.77
C TYR A 99 17.93 -4.66 -2.99
N ASP A 100 19.03 -5.34 -3.29
CA ASP A 100 20.30 -5.17 -2.59
C ASP A 100 20.92 -3.80 -2.84
N ALA A 101 20.91 -3.33 -4.09
CA ALA A 101 21.36 -1.98 -4.44
C ALA A 101 20.51 -0.91 -3.76
N SER A 102 19.18 -1.06 -3.76
CA SER A 102 18.28 -0.12 -3.06
C SER A 102 18.56 -0.09 -1.56
N ARG A 103 18.79 -1.26 -0.95
CA ARG A 103 19.15 -1.36 0.47
C ARG A 103 20.42 -0.59 0.79
N GLU A 104 21.43 -0.65 -0.06
CA GLU A 104 22.68 0.06 0.14
C GLU A 104 22.49 1.57 -0.01
N VAL A 105 21.85 2.04 -1.08
CA VAL A 105 21.58 3.46 -1.33
C VAL A 105 20.78 4.09 -0.18
N LEU A 106 19.71 3.43 0.25
CA LEU A 106 18.81 3.93 1.30
C LEU A 106 19.50 4.15 2.66
N ARG A 107 20.66 3.54 2.92
CA ARG A 107 21.44 3.81 4.15
C ARG A 107 21.95 5.24 4.23
N TYR A 108 22.20 5.85 3.08
CA TYR A 108 22.77 7.19 2.96
C TYR A 108 21.70 8.28 2.79
N MET A 109 20.49 7.91 2.38
CA MET A 109 19.37 8.84 2.21
C MET A 109 18.80 9.27 3.56
N LYS A 110 18.86 10.57 3.89
CA LYS A 110 18.42 11.13 5.19
C LYS A 110 17.27 12.11 5.10
N ASN A 111 16.93 12.58 3.90
CA ASN A 111 15.97 13.67 3.69
C ASN A 111 14.49 13.20 3.70
N TRP A 112 14.16 12.23 4.55
CA TRP A 112 12.81 11.69 4.67
C TRP A 112 11.91 12.65 5.44
N ILE A 113 10.66 12.78 5.00
CA ILE A 113 9.64 13.58 5.66
C ILE A 113 8.64 12.62 6.32
N PRO A 114 8.51 12.60 7.65
CA PRO A 114 7.49 11.80 8.33
C PRO A 114 6.07 12.21 7.92
N ALA A 115 5.13 11.26 7.92
CA ALA A 115 3.73 11.59 7.70
C ALA A 115 3.18 12.42 8.87
N GLU A 116 2.36 13.42 8.56
CA GLU A 116 1.76 14.32 9.54
C GLU A 116 0.24 14.40 9.38
N ILE A 117 -0.49 14.24 10.47
CA ILE A 117 -1.95 14.41 10.54
C ILE A 117 -2.23 15.37 11.69
N ASN A 118 -2.87 16.51 11.40
CA ASN A 118 -3.22 17.52 12.41
C ASN A 118 -2.02 17.99 13.28
N GLY A 119 -0.83 18.09 12.70
CA GLY A 119 0.38 18.49 13.43
C GLY A 119 1.11 17.34 14.15
N GLU A 120 0.53 16.14 14.19
CA GLU A 120 1.15 14.97 14.81
C GLU A 120 1.85 14.09 13.78
N LYS A 121 3.08 13.69 14.09
CA LYS A 121 3.87 12.80 13.24
C LYS A 121 3.54 11.34 13.51
N HIS A 122 3.26 10.59 12.46
CA HIS A 122 2.94 9.17 12.54
C HIS A 122 3.88 8.34 11.67
N PRO A 123 4.22 7.11 12.09
CA PRO A 123 4.88 6.17 11.20
C PRO A 123 3.96 5.84 10.02
N ALA A 124 4.48 5.87 8.80
CA ALA A 124 3.67 5.62 7.60
C ALA A 124 4.42 4.79 6.55
N ILE A 125 3.69 3.90 5.89
CA ILE A 125 4.21 3.12 4.76
C ILE A 125 4.23 4.01 3.52
N VAL A 126 5.38 4.03 2.85
CA VAL A 126 5.53 4.50 1.47
C VAL A 126 5.98 3.35 0.58
N THR A 127 5.45 3.32 -0.64
CA THR A 127 5.89 2.41 -1.69
C THR A 127 6.65 3.21 -2.74
N VAL A 128 7.92 2.90 -2.96
CA VAL A 128 8.73 3.51 -4.01
C VAL A 128 8.96 2.49 -5.13
N GLN A 129 8.69 2.91 -6.36
CA GLN A 129 8.94 2.11 -7.56
C GLN A 129 10.40 2.28 -7.96
N ILE A 130 11.18 1.19 -7.91
CA ILE A 130 12.58 1.18 -8.31
C ILE A 130 12.72 0.34 -9.58
N TYR A 131 13.10 1.02 -10.65
CA TYR A 131 13.54 0.42 -11.91
C TYR A 131 15.02 0.73 -12.04
N MET A 132 15.88 -0.25 -11.73
CA MET A 132 17.30 0.03 -11.54
C MET A 132 17.97 0.50 -12.84
N ASP A 133 17.65 -0.14 -13.97
CA ASP A 133 18.23 0.18 -15.27
C ASP A 133 17.98 1.64 -15.70
N ASP A 134 16.76 2.13 -15.45
CA ASP A 134 16.38 3.51 -15.75
C ASP A 134 17.18 4.52 -14.93
N LEU A 135 17.48 4.20 -13.66
CA LEU A 135 18.30 5.05 -12.81
C LEU A 135 19.77 5.08 -13.22
N TYR A 136 20.23 4.26 -14.18
CA TYR A 136 21.56 4.39 -14.79
C TYR A 136 21.49 4.97 -16.21
N GLU A 137 20.63 4.43 -17.06
CA GLU A 137 20.67 4.69 -18.51
C GLU A 137 19.70 5.78 -18.96
N LYS A 138 18.61 6.02 -18.20
CA LYS A 138 17.50 6.89 -18.62
C LYS A 138 17.17 7.99 -17.62
N TYR A 139 18.04 8.18 -16.62
CA TYR A 139 17.84 9.20 -15.60
C TYR A 139 17.88 10.60 -16.25
N THR A 140 16.95 11.45 -15.80
CA THR A 140 16.91 12.89 -16.05
C THR A 140 16.51 13.57 -14.75
N ASP A 141 16.76 14.88 -14.61
CA ASP A 141 16.37 15.62 -13.39
C ASP A 141 14.85 15.65 -13.14
N SER A 142 14.04 15.35 -14.15
CA SER A 142 12.59 15.19 -14.08
C SER A 142 12.13 13.72 -14.00
N TYR A 143 13.05 12.78 -13.74
CA TYR A 143 12.73 11.35 -13.74
C TYR A 143 11.65 11.00 -12.71
N LEU A 144 10.58 10.38 -13.21
CA LEU A 144 9.54 9.71 -12.44
C LEU A 144 9.15 8.44 -13.21
N PRO A 145 8.97 7.28 -12.54
CA PRO A 145 8.58 6.05 -13.22
C PRO A 145 7.27 6.17 -14.03
N GLU A 146 6.35 7.02 -13.59
CA GLU A 146 5.07 7.25 -14.28
C GLU A 146 5.24 7.82 -15.68
N ASN A 147 6.32 8.59 -15.92
CA ASN A 147 6.60 9.17 -17.24
C ASN A 147 6.90 8.12 -18.31
N TYR A 148 7.23 6.89 -17.89
CA TYR A 148 7.55 5.77 -18.75
C TYR A 148 6.51 4.65 -18.67
N THR A 149 5.38 4.90 -18.01
CA THR A 149 4.31 3.91 -17.84
C THR A 149 3.15 4.19 -18.78
N THR A 150 2.73 3.18 -19.54
CA THR A 150 1.44 3.16 -20.23
C THR A 150 0.41 2.38 -19.41
N GLN A 151 -0.80 2.91 -19.32
CA GLN A 151 -1.86 2.30 -18.52
C GLN A 151 -2.42 1.04 -19.18
N ALA A 152 -2.92 0.11 -18.38
CA ALA A 152 -3.61 -1.06 -18.91
C ALA A 152 -4.90 -0.62 -19.64
N GLU A 153 -5.17 -1.26 -20.77
CA GLU A 153 -6.25 -0.88 -21.67
C GLU A 153 -7.23 -2.05 -21.84
N PHE A 154 -8.49 -1.83 -21.49
CA PHE A 154 -9.54 -2.80 -21.79
C PHE A 154 -9.98 -2.69 -23.25
N LYS A 155 -10.54 -3.75 -23.81
CA LYS A 155 -11.17 -3.69 -25.12
C LYS A 155 -12.25 -2.59 -25.13
N ASP A 156 -12.20 -1.71 -26.13
CA ASP A 156 -13.08 -0.54 -26.25
C ASP A 156 -12.91 0.49 -25.11
N GLY A 157 -11.73 0.49 -24.47
CA GLY A 157 -11.35 1.42 -23.41
C GLY A 157 -12.12 1.19 -22.09
N ILE A 158 -11.97 2.14 -21.16
CA ILE A 158 -12.58 2.05 -19.83
C ILE A 158 -14.12 2.04 -19.89
N MET A 159 -14.71 2.67 -20.90
CA MET A 159 -16.16 2.64 -21.10
C MET A 159 -16.66 1.24 -21.53
N GLY A 160 -15.88 0.53 -22.36
CA GLY A 160 -16.12 -0.88 -22.66
C GLY A 160 -16.13 -1.73 -21.40
N PHE A 161 -15.17 -1.51 -20.50
CA PHE A 161 -15.12 -2.25 -19.23
C PHE A 161 -16.34 -1.97 -18.34
N ARG A 162 -16.73 -0.71 -18.19
CA ARG A 162 -17.94 -0.33 -17.42
C ARG A 162 -19.19 -1.00 -17.97
N LYS A 163 -19.31 -1.10 -19.30
CA LYS A 163 -20.43 -1.81 -19.94
C LYS A 163 -20.41 -3.31 -19.64
N GLU A 164 -19.26 -3.95 -19.68
CA GLU A 164 -19.13 -5.37 -19.30
C GLU A 164 -19.51 -5.61 -17.84
N VAL A 165 -19.09 -4.72 -16.94
CA VAL A 165 -19.48 -4.77 -15.52
C VAL A 165 -20.99 -4.63 -15.36
N ALA A 166 -21.60 -3.62 -15.99
CA ALA A 166 -23.04 -3.41 -15.93
C ALA A 166 -23.83 -4.63 -16.45
N ASN A 167 -23.38 -5.24 -17.55
CA ASN A 167 -24.02 -6.42 -18.14
C ASN A 167 -23.86 -7.68 -17.27
N ALA A 168 -22.77 -7.79 -16.51
CA ALA A 168 -22.51 -8.93 -15.64
C ALA A 168 -23.30 -8.88 -14.32
N ILE A 169 -23.82 -7.70 -13.95
CA ILE A 169 -24.53 -7.49 -12.68
C ILE A 169 -26.02 -7.62 -12.92
N ASP A 170 -26.63 -8.64 -12.32
CA ASP A 170 -28.07 -8.87 -12.39
C ASP A 170 -28.80 -8.15 -11.24
N VAL A 171 -29.05 -6.86 -11.43
CA VAL A 171 -29.73 -6.02 -10.43
C VAL A 171 -31.17 -6.44 -10.16
N ASN A 172 -31.82 -7.16 -11.08
CA ASN A 172 -33.22 -7.59 -10.93
C ASN A 172 -33.41 -8.62 -9.82
N ARG A 173 -32.32 -9.28 -9.41
CA ARG A 173 -32.32 -10.23 -8.28
C ARG A 173 -32.40 -9.55 -6.92
N PHE A 174 -32.37 -8.21 -6.89
CA PHE A 174 -32.42 -7.43 -5.69
C PHE A 174 -33.68 -6.57 -5.66
N GLN A 175 -34.51 -6.75 -4.64
CA GLN A 175 -35.71 -5.95 -4.39
C GLN A 175 -35.57 -5.27 -3.04
N THR A 176 -35.97 -4.01 -2.98
CA THR A 176 -35.91 -3.20 -1.75
C THR A 176 -37.29 -2.72 -1.41
N ASN A 177 -37.65 -2.77 -0.12
CA ASN A 177 -38.97 -2.33 0.35
C ASN A 177 -39.09 -0.81 0.47
N SER A 178 -37.99 -0.09 0.18
CA SER A 178 -37.87 1.36 0.26
C SER A 178 -36.74 1.81 -0.66
N ALA A 179 -36.84 3.03 -1.18
CA ALA A 179 -35.77 3.63 -1.96
C ALA A 179 -34.44 3.61 -1.19
N VAL A 180 -33.40 3.05 -1.80
CA VAL A 180 -32.09 2.90 -1.16
C VAL A 180 -30.96 3.05 -2.17
N ILE A 181 -29.89 3.72 -1.75
CA ILE A 181 -28.69 3.88 -2.54
C ILE A 181 -27.60 2.98 -1.96
N PHE A 182 -27.14 2.04 -2.78
CA PHE A 182 -26.01 1.18 -2.45
C PHE A 182 -24.75 1.73 -3.10
N SER A 183 -23.73 1.95 -2.28
CA SER A 183 -22.43 2.45 -2.72
C SER A 183 -21.32 1.54 -2.22
N LEU A 184 -20.51 1.01 -3.14
CA LEU A 184 -19.39 0.16 -2.82
C LEU A 184 -18.17 0.49 -3.69
N GLU A 185 -17.01 0.01 -3.29
CA GLU A 185 -15.76 0.17 -4.02
C GLU A 185 -15.10 -1.19 -4.18
N VAL A 186 -14.75 -1.55 -5.41
CA VAL A 186 -14.06 -2.80 -5.74
C VAL A 186 -12.64 -2.49 -6.20
N ASN A 187 -11.66 -3.15 -5.61
CA ASN A 187 -10.28 -3.14 -6.09
C ASN A 187 -10.00 -4.42 -6.88
N PHE A 188 -9.18 -4.30 -7.92
CA PHE A 188 -8.65 -5.45 -8.65
C PHE A 188 -7.31 -5.12 -9.27
N GLU A 189 -6.61 -6.16 -9.71
CA GLU A 189 -5.35 -6.05 -10.43
C GLU A 189 -5.50 -6.57 -11.86
N ILE A 190 -4.81 -5.92 -12.80
CA ILE A 190 -4.51 -6.50 -14.10
C ILE A 190 -3.07 -6.99 -14.07
N ASP A 191 -2.88 -8.29 -14.30
CA ASP A 191 -1.56 -8.90 -14.33
C ASP A 191 -0.80 -8.64 -15.64
N GLN A 192 0.43 -9.15 -15.73
CA GLN A 192 1.32 -8.98 -16.88
C GLN A 192 0.82 -9.71 -18.14
N GLU A 193 -0.13 -10.63 -18.00
CA GLU A 193 -0.79 -11.34 -19.11
C GLU A 193 -2.12 -10.69 -19.52
N GLY A 194 -2.48 -9.56 -18.87
CA GLY A 194 -3.72 -8.85 -19.09
C GLY A 194 -4.94 -9.49 -18.42
N LYS A 195 -4.76 -10.37 -17.44
CA LYS A 195 -5.87 -11.01 -16.71
C LYS A 195 -6.22 -10.20 -15.47
N MET A 196 -7.53 -10.05 -15.23
CA MET A 196 -8.04 -9.49 -13.99
C MET A 196 -7.96 -10.52 -12.86
N GLN A 197 -7.36 -10.13 -11.74
CA GLN A 197 -7.18 -10.95 -10.54
C GLN A 197 -7.30 -10.12 -9.27
N ASN A 198 -7.22 -10.75 -8.10
CA ASN A 198 -7.25 -10.09 -6.79
C ASN A 198 -8.45 -9.14 -6.63
N VAL A 199 -9.63 -9.56 -7.13
CA VAL A 199 -10.85 -8.77 -7.03
C VAL A 199 -11.38 -8.84 -5.59
N GLU A 200 -11.46 -7.69 -4.94
CA GLU A 200 -11.84 -7.54 -3.52
C GLU A 200 -12.69 -6.28 -3.28
N LEU A 201 -13.46 -6.27 -2.19
CA LEU A 201 -14.22 -5.09 -1.76
C LEU A 201 -13.33 -4.19 -0.91
N ALA A 202 -13.11 -2.97 -1.36
CA ALA A 202 -12.44 -1.92 -0.60
C ALA A 202 -13.40 -1.14 0.30
N ARG A 203 -14.67 -1.08 -0.10
CA ARG A 203 -15.78 -0.55 0.69
C ARG A 203 -17.03 -1.36 0.35
N GLU A 204 -17.78 -1.75 1.35
CA GLU A 204 -18.94 -2.63 1.22
C GLU A 204 -20.23 -1.97 1.70
N THR A 205 -21.37 -2.57 1.37
CA THR A 205 -22.69 -2.19 1.92
C THR A 205 -23.03 -3.06 3.13
N ASP A 206 -24.07 -2.71 3.88
CA ASP A 206 -24.58 -3.56 4.97
C ASP A 206 -25.24 -4.86 4.46
N ASN A 207 -25.53 -4.96 3.16
CA ASN A 207 -26.13 -6.14 2.55
C ASN A 207 -25.08 -7.10 1.99
N LYS A 208 -24.81 -8.18 2.73
CA LYS A 208 -23.80 -9.19 2.36
C LYS A 208 -24.11 -9.93 1.06
N ASP A 209 -25.38 -10.21 0.79
CA ASP A 209 -25.77 -10.93 -0.43
C ASP A 209 -25.56 -10.06 -1.66
N PHE A 210 -25.86 -8.76 -1.55
CA PHE A 210 -25.58 -7.77 -2.57
C PHE A 210 -24.06 -7.64 -2.82
N ASN A 211 -23.27 -7.49 -1.76
CA ASN A 211 -21.82 -7.43 -1.83
C ASN A 211 -21.23 -8.66 -2.56
N ASN A 212 -21.69 -9.86 -2.20
CA ASN A 212 -21.27 -11.11 -2.81
C ASN A 212 -21.66 -11.20 -4.30
N MET A 213 -22.88 -10.79 -4.65
CA MET A 213 -23.33 -10.76 -6.04
C MET A 213 -22.42 -9.88 -6.89
N ILE A 214 -22.14 -8.64 -6.47
CA ILE A 214 -21.28 -7.73 -7.22
C ILE A 214 -19.88 -8.31 -7.41
N LEU A 215 -19.32 -8.85 -6.32
CA LEU A 215 -17.97 -9.41 -6.35
C LEU A 215 -17.88 -10.60 -7.32
N GLN A 216 -18.88 -11.49 -7.34
CA GLN A 216 -18.93 -12.63 -8.26
C GLN A 216 -19.18 -12.19 -9.71
N SER A 217 -20.07 -11.24 -9.93
CA SER A 217 -20.32 -10.65 -11.25
C SER A 217 -19.05 -10.07 -11.87
N ILE A 218 -18.28 -9.29 -11.10
CA ILE A 218 -17.01 -8.74 -11.60
C ILE A 218 -15.99 -9.87 -11.85
N ARG A 219 -15.83 -10.81 -10.91
CA ARG A 219 -14.93 -11.97 -11.09
C ARG A 219 -15.26 -12.83 -12.30
N SER A 220 -16.52 -12.84 -12.76
CA SER A 220 -16.95 -13.59 -13.94
C SER A 220 -16.41 -13.01 -15.26
N ILE A 221 -16.00 -11.73 -15.28
CA ILE A 221 -15.47 -11.08 -16.47
C ILE A 221 -14.07 -11.62 -16.77
N LYS A 222 -13.96 -12.49 -17.79
CA LYS A 222 -12.69 -13.13 -18.19
C LYS A 222 -12.00 -12.51 -19.41
N LYS A 223 -12.57 -11.43 -19.96
CA LYS A 223 -11.99 -10.70 -21.10
C LYS A 223 -10.63 -10.13 -20.71
N LYS A 224 -9.62 -10.38 -21.56
CA LYS A 224 -8.25 -9.88 -21.33
C LYS A 224 -8.14 -8.40 -21.64
N TRP A 225 -7.33 -7.72 -20.83
CA TRP A 225 -6.83 -6.37 -21.04
C TRP A 225 -5.52 -6.43 -21.83
N LYS A 226 -5.14 -5.32 -22.46
CA LYS A 226 -3.71 -5.07 -22.68
C LYS A 226 -3.11 -4.66 -21.33
N PRO A 227 -2.04 -5.32 -20.85
CA PRO A 227 -1.44 -4.98 -19.57
C PRO A 227 -0.86 -3.56 -19.62
N ALA A 228 -0.67 -2.97 -18.44
CA ALA A 228 0.14 -1.77 -18.33
C ALA A 228 1.56 -2.10 -18.73
N MET A 229 2.25 -1.16 -19.38
CA MET A 229 3.65 -1.33 -19.74
C MET A 229 4.51 -0.31 -19.02
N PHE A 230 5.69 -0.72 -18.59
CA PHE A 230 6.78 0.19 -18.27
C PHE A 230 7.80 0.10 -19.40
N HIS A 231 7.99 1.18 -20.15
CA HIS A 231 8.54 1.15 -21.50
C HIS A 231 7.76 0.14 -22.37
N ASN A 232 8.29 -1.07 -22.54
CA ASN A 232 7.71 -2.17 -23.30
C ASN A 232 7.59 -3.47 -22.49
N ILE A 233 7.80 -3.41 -21.18
CA ILE A 233 7.76 -4.56 -20.29
C ILE A 233 6.38 -4.57 -19.62
N PRO A 234 5.61 -5.68 -19.71
CA PRO A 234 4.31 -5.75 -19.06
C PRO A 234 4.48 -5.75 -17.54
N ILE A 235 3.75 -4.87 -16.88
CA ILE A 235 3.72 -4.70 -15.43
C ILE A 235 2.30 -4.88 -14.90
N LYS A 236 2.20 -5.21 -13.61
CA LYS A 236 0.90 -5.24 -12.92
C LYS A 236 0.36 -3.82 -12.76
N SER A 237 -0.95 -3.67 -12.84
CA SER A 237 -1.65 -2.41 -12.56
C SER A 237 -2.82 -2.63 -11.62
N HIS A 238 -3.11 -1.64 -10.78
CA HIS A 238 -4.17 -1.70 -9.78
C HIS A 238 -5.29 -0.76 -10.19
N PHE A 239 -6.53 -1.23 -10.06
CA PHE A 239 -7.72 -0.48 -10.40
C PHE A 239 -8.64 -0.37 -9.19
N ARG A 240 -9.34 0.76 -9.14
CA ARG A 240 -10.43 1.04 -8.22
C ARG A 240 -11.68 1.31 -9.03
N LEU A 241 -12.74 0.58 -8.71
CA LEU A 241 -14.04 0.68 -9.36
C LEU A 241 -15.08 1.08 -8.31
N PRO A 242 -15.38 2.39 -8.19
CA PRO A 242 -16.52 2.84 -7.42
C PRO A 242 -17.82 2.49 -8.16
N LEU A 243 -18.79 1.93 -7.45
CA LEU A 243 -20.10 1.58 -7.97
C LEU A 243 -21.19 2.19 -7.10
N SER A 244 -22.26 2.64 -7.76
CA SER A 244 -23.45 3.19 -7.11
C SER A 244 -24.69 2.63 -7.80
N PHE A 245 -25.65 2.16 -7.00
CA PHE A 245 -26.92 1.61 -7.44
C PHE A 245 -28.02 2.36 -6.72
N ASN A 246 -29.01 2.83 -7.47
CA ASN A 246 -30.21 3.45 -6.94
C ASN A 246 -31.37 2.48 -7.15
N PHE A 247 -31.98 2.03 -6.05
CA PHE A 247 -33.19 1.22 -6.06
C PHE A 247 -34.34 2.10 -5.59
N GLU A 248 -35.47 2.03 -6.31
CA GLU A 248 -36.71 2.75 -6.00
C GLU A 248 -37.71 1.82 -5.32
#